data_AF-E1YHA8-F1
#
_entry.id   AF-E1YHA8-F1
#
_cell.length_a   1.000
_cell.length_b   1.000
_cell.length_c   1.000
_cell.angle_alpha   90.00
_cell.angle_beta   90.00
_cell.angle_gamma   90.00
#
_symmetry.space_group_name_H-M   'P 1'
#
loop_
_entity.id
_entity.type
_entity.pdbx_description
1 polymer ?
#
loop_
_entity_poly.entity_id
_entity_poly.type
_entity_poly.pdbx_seq_one_letter_code
_entity_poly.pdbx_strand_id
1 'polypeptide(L)' 'MNWHHCWGVMERAVERGKERKPHRIPERIGVDEKSFAKGHRYETLVYDIDAGTVSKQP' A
#
# COMPACT_ATOMS: atom_id res chain seq x y z
N MET A 1 -25.79 -8.36 -1.00
CA MET A 1 -24.39 -8.15 -1.46
C MET A 1 -23.48 -8.78 -0.41
N ASN A 2 -22.60 -9.71 -0.79
CA ASN A 2 -21.73 -10.44 0.16
C ASN A 2 -20.35 -9.77 0.22
N TRP A 3 -19.80 -9.60 1.42
CA TRP A 3 -18.45 -9.09 1.69
C TRP A 3 -17.36 -9.75 0.83
N HIS A 4 -17.48 -11.05 0.57
CA HIS A 4 -16.54 -11.79 -0.28
C HIS A 4 -16.48 -11.27 -1.72
N HIS A 5 -17.60 -10.83 -2.29
CA HIS A 5 -17.61 -10.25 -3.64
C HIS A 5 -16.92 -8.88 -3.67
N CYS A 6 -17.13 -8.05 -2.65
CA CYS A 6 -16.46 -6.76 -2.54
C CYS A 6 -14.95 -6.93 -2.40
N TRP A 7 -14.50 -7.93 -1.61
CA TRP A 7 -13.10 -8.26 -1.45
C TRP A 7 -12.42 -8.61 -2.79
N GLY A 8 -13.04 -9.48 -3.58
CA GLY A 8 -12.50 -9.87 -4.89
C GLY A 8 -12.46 -8.72 -5.92
N VAL A 9 -13.30 -7.69 -5.79
CA VAL A 9 -13.18 -6.47 -6.61
C VAL A 9 -11.99 -5.63 -6.15
N MET A 10 -11.80 -5.48 -4.84
CA MET A 10 -10.67 -4.75 -4.27
C MET A 10 -9.33 -5.40 -4.64
N GLU A 11 -9.21 -6.73 -4.53
CA GLU A 11 -7.98 -7.46 -4.88
C GLU A 11 -7.57 -7.23 -6.33
N ARG A 12 -8.52 -7.37 -7.27
CA ARG A 12 -8.26 -7.12 -8.70
C ARG A 12 -7.89 -5.67 -9.00
N ALA A 13 -8.49 -4.72 -8.28
CA ALA A 13 -8.15 -3.31 -8.43
C ALA A 13 -6.71 -3.02 -7.96
N VAL A 14 -6.28 -3.65 -6.86
CA VAL A 14 -4.91 -3.57 -6.33
C VAL A 14 -3.92 -4.23 -7.29
N GLU A 15 -4.21 -5.43 -7.79
CA GLU A 15 -3.37 -6.16 -8.74
C GLU A 15 -3.14 -5.33 -10.01
N ARG A 16 -4.21 -4.84 -10.63
CA ARG A 16 -4.13 -3.94 -11.79
C ARG A 16 -3.32 -2.67 -11.48
N GLY A 17 -3.47 -2.13 -10.27
CA GLY A 17 -2.72 -0.96 -9.82
C GLY A 17 -1.22 -1.24 -9.68
N LYS A 18 -0.84 -2.46 -9.31
CA LYS A 18 0.56 -2.90 -9.23
C LYS A 18 1.17 -3.13 -10.61
N GLU A 19 0.46 -3.83 -11.50
CA GLU A 19 0.92 -4.09 -12.88
C GLU A 19 1.20 -2.81 -13.66
N ARG A 20 0.42 -1.76 -13.41
CA ARG A 20 0.57 -0.46 -14.08
C ARG A 20 1.69 0.41 -13.50
N LYS A 21 2.29 0.04 -12.35
CA LYS A 21 3.34 0.85 -11.71
C LYS A 21 4.68 0.55 -12.38
N PRO A 22 5.32 1.53 -13.04
CA PRO A 22 6.67 1.34 -13.58
C PRO A 22 7.65 1.13 -12.42
N HIS A 23 8.61 0.22 -12.62
CA HIS A 23 9.71 0.04 -11.68
C HIS A 23 10.60 1.29 -11.73
N ARG A 24 10.63 2.05 -10.63
CA ARG A 24 11.45 3.25 -10.48
C ARG A 24 11.98 3.37 -9.05
N ILE A 25 13.12 4.04 -8.92
CA ILE A 25 13.68 4.41 -7.61
C ILE A 25 13.23 5.86 -7.32
N PRO A 26 12.50 6.11 -6.22
CA PRO A 26 12.15 7.47 -5.82
C PRO A 26 13.39 8.29 -5.46
N GLU A 27 13.45 9.56 -5.85
CA GLU A 27 14.49 10.48 -5.36
C GLU A 27 14.30 10.81 -3.87
N ARG A 28 13.04 10.81 -3.41
CA ARG A 28 12.66 11.11 -2.03
C ARG A 28 11.67 10.06 -1.50
N ILE A 29 12.04 9.43 -0.39
CA ILE A 29 11.20 8.44 0.30
C ILE A 29 10.64 9.02 1.60
N GLY A 30 9.37 8.74 1.85
CA GLY A 30 8.68 9.02 3.11
C GLY A 30 8.55 7.73 3.90
N VAL A 31 8.81 7.81 5.19
CA VAL A 31 8.64 6.71 6.14
C VAL A 31 7.67 7.17 7.22
N ASP A 32 6.62 6.40 7.45
CA ASP A 32 5.63 6.63 8.51
C ASP A 32 5.45 5.36 9.34
N GLU A 33 5.15 5.51 10.62
CA GLU A 33 4.82 4.39 11.50
C GLU A 33 3.39 4.57 12.01
N LYS A 34 2.52 3.63 11.64
CA LYS A 34 1.11 3.70 12.02
C LYS A 34 0.74 2.56 12.95
N SER A 35 0.21 2.91 14.12
CA SER A 35 -0.39 1.92 15.03
C SER A 35 -1.74 1.47 14.50
N PHE A 36 -1.94 0.15 14.38
CA PHE A 36 -3.24 -0.43 14.04
C PHE A 36 -3.67 -1.44 15.11
N ALA A 37 -4.93 -1.32 15.53
CA ALA A 37 -5.55 -2.12 16.59
C ALA A 37 -4.96 -1.95 18.01
N LYS A 38 -5.68 -2.49 19.01
CA LYS A 38 -5.28 -2.47 20.42
C LYS A 38 -4.07 -3.39 20.66
N GLY A 39 -3.11 -2.94 21.46
CA GLY A 39 -1.93 -3.74 21.83
C GLY A 39 -0.65 -3.44 21.05
N HIS A 40 -0.47 -2.20 20.55
CA HIS A 40 0.82 -1.73 20.03
C HIS A 40 1.34 -2.51 18.81
N ARG A 41 0.49 -2.79 17.82
CA ARG A 41 0.95 -3.26 16.51
C ARG A 41 1.22 -2.06 15.63
N TYR A 42 2.44 -1.97 15.13
CA TYR A 42 2.90 -0.90 14.26
C TYR A 42 3.18 -1.47 12.86
N GLU A 43 2.74 -0.77 11.83
CA GLU A 43 3.13 -1.05 10.44
C GLU A 43 3.94 0.14 9.94
N THR A 44 5.12 -0.14 9.41
CA THR A 44 5.97 0.87 8.77
C THR A 44 5.54 1.00 7.30
N LEU A 45 5.12 2.19 6.90
CA LEU A 45 4.82 2.51 5.51
C LEU A 45 6.01 3.23 4.89
N VAL A 46 6.43 2.76 3.72
CA VAL A 46 7.43 3.44 2.89
C VAL A 46 6.78 3.86 1.57
N TYR A 47 6.92 5.13 1.20
CA TYR A 47 6.28 5.65 0.01
C TYR A 47 7.11 6.71 -0.69
N ASP A 48 6.88 6.84 -1.99
CA ASP A 48 7.41 7.90 -2.82
C ASP A 48 6.67 9.20 -2.51
N ILE A 49 7.38 10.20 -1.97
CA ILE A 49 6.76 11.46 -1.52
C ILE A 49 6.20 12.25 -2.70
N ASP A 50 6.86 12.19 -3.85
CA ASP A 50 6.54 13.05 -4.99
C ASP A 50 5.39 12.50 -5.85
N ALA A 51 5.20 11.18 -5.87
CA ALA A 51 4.05 10.56 -6.54
C ALA A 51 2.97 9.99 -5.60
N GLY A 52 3.12 10.15 -4.27
CA GLY A 52 2.17 9.63 -3.28
C GLY A 52 1.94 8.12 -3.37
N THR A 53 2.95 7.36 -3.83
CA THR A 53 2.82 5.92 -4.07
C THR A 53 3.48 5.12 -2.95
N VAL A 54 2.70 4.29 -2.26
CA VAL A 54 3.21 3.37 -1.23
C VAL A 54 3.85 2.14 -1.88
N SER A 55 5.11 1.88 -1.54
CA SER A 55 5.81 0.63 -1.81
C SER A 55 5.82 -0.21 -0.55
N LYS A 56 5.26 -1.42 -0.57
CA LYS A 56 5.46 -2.36 0.54
C LYS A 56 6.91 -2.83 0.54
N GLN A 57 7.59 -2.71 1.67
CA GLN A 57 8.78 -3.51 1.95
C GLN A 57 8.35 -4.95 2.32
N PRO A 58 9.17 -5.97 1.97
CA PRO A 58 8.91 -7.37 2.29
C PRO A 58 8.92 -7.65 3.80
#